data_AF-A0A962EKM9-F1
#
_entry.id   AF-A0A962EKM9-F1
#
_cell.length_a   1.000
_cell.length_b   1.000
_cell.length_c   1.000
_cell.angle_alpha   90.00
_cell.angle_beta   90.00
_cell.angle_gamma   90.00
#
_symmetry.space_group_name_H-M   'P 1'
#
loop_
_entity.id
_entity.type
_entity.pdbx_description
1 polymer ?
#
loop_
_entity_poly.entity_id
_entity_poly.type
_entity_poly.pdbx_seq_one_letter_code
_entity_poly.pdbx_strand_id
1 'polypeptide(L)'
;MKRNLLSMSLMLASLFGAAQPLLAQEPAQVRAISASTSIPDPAAQIRAAANLLRNNDLMGLLRTMVPPSQLQLLRQGYEEGRSQPITDEDRAEFEEAIAKFTAPDAVERLMQEIEPKLVEARPQAPGAIMMGLGALQMALSSPDAELTEEQRAALRQAMPGLQRWLTSTDFLSSLSMRQALTLVTDAIRGTGLDSIDELRMLSLEEALAQAGSVLASAKQAVRIYGLDLDAIADTLAVEVLAIEGDTARVRTTITVFDAPISKEVELVLVEGRWYGKDAVKHFDFNIDHHSDS
;
A
#
# COMPACT_ATOMS: atom_id res chain seq x y z
N MET A 1 -14.93 33.23 8.01
CA MET A 1 -14.15 32.26 8.81
C MET A 1 -14.05 30.99 7.97
N LYS A 2 -12.84 30.67 7.50
CA LYS A 2 -12.55 29.53 6.64
C LYS A 2 -12.39 28.31 7.54
N ARG A 3 -13.26 27.30 7.41
CA ARG A 3 -13.10 25.97 8.02
C ARG A 3 -12.90 24.97 6.88
N ASN A 4 -11.86 24.18 7.04
CA ASN A 4 -11.22 23.36 6.01
C ASN A 4 -12.11 22.19 5.59
N LEU A 5 -12.51 22.16 4.31
CA LEU A 5 -12.61 20.91 3.56
C LEU A 5 -11.19 20.36 3.46
N LEU A 6 -10.85 19.32 4.22
CA LEU A 6 -9.68 18.45 4.05
C LEU A 6 -9.60 17.46 5.23
N SER A 7 -10.45 16.42 5.24
CA SER A 7 -10.23 15.24 6.11
C SER A 7 -11.00 13.98 5.70
N MET A 8 -11.18 13.72 4.40
CA MET A 8 -11.60 12.40 3.88
C MET A 8 -10.64 11.83 2.83
N SER A 9 -9.40 12.33 2.76
CA SER A 9 -8.33 11.80 1.90
C SER A 9 -7.26 10.99 2.66
N LEU A 10 -7.55 10.47 3.85
CA LEU A 10 -6.53 9.82 4.68
C LEU A 10 -6.93 8.40 5.10
N MET A 11 -6.91 7.44 4.17
CA MET A 11 -6.78 6.01 4.52
C MET A 11 -6.22 5.11 3.39
N LEU A 12 -5.55 5.67 2.38
CA LEU A 12 -4.82 4.86 1.37
C LEU A 12 -3.39 5.36 1.08
N ALA A 13 -2.92 6.39 1.78
CA ALA A 13 -1.60 7.01 1.55
C ALA A 13 -0.71 7.11 2.81
N SER A 14 -0.98 6.35 3.87
CA SER A 14 -0.23 6.39 5.14
C SER A 14 0.47 5.08 5.49
N LEU A 15 0.92 4.30 4.50
CA LEU A 15 1.77 3.11 4.74
C LEU A 15 3.27 3.40 4.67
N PHE A 16 3.69 4.61 4.30
CA PHE A 16 5.10 5.03 4.34
C PHE A 16 5.19 6.53 4.62
N GLY A 17 5.48 6.92 5.86
CA GLY A 17 5.81 8.33 6.15
C GLY A 17 5.52 8.77 7.58
N ALA A 18 6.60 8.94 8.33
CA ALA A 18 6.68 9.47 9.68
C ALA A 18 5.92 10.79 9.93
N ALA A 19 5.40 10.97 11.16
CA ALA A 19 5.56 12.14 12.04
C ALA A 19 4.58 12.00 13.25
N GLN A 20 5.03 11.65 14.46
CA GLN A 20 5.67 12.48 15.51
C GLN A 20 4.68 13.12 16.53
N PRO A 21 5.11 13.40 17.78
CA PRO A 21 4.52 12.80 18.96
C PRO A 21 3.79 13.80 19.86
N LEU A 22 2.88 13.35 20.72
CA LEU A 22 2.61 14.07 21.96
C LEU A 22 2.04 13.16 23.05
N LEU A 23 2.71 13.28 24.20
CA LEU A 23 2.32 12.92 25.56
C LEU A 23 2.47 11.46 26.01
N ALA A 24 3.34 11.36 27.02
CA ALA A 24 3.69 10.19 27.81
C ALA A 24 2.53 9.68 28.66
N GLN A 25 2.42 8.36 28.77
CA GLN A 25 1.99 7.64 29.98
C GLN A 25 2.59 6.22 29.98
N GLU A 26 2.84 5.70 31.17
CA GLU A 26 3.69 4.53 31.52
C GLU A 26 3.39 3.21 30.79
N PRO A 27 4.39 2.31 30.62
CA PRO A 27 4.20 1.01 30.00
C PRO A 27 3.43 0.07 30.92
N ALA A 28 2.22 -0.34 30.51
CA ALA A 28 1.56 -1.51 31.08
C ALA A 28 2.35 -2.76 30.69
N GLN A 29 2.89 -3.46 31.70
CA GLN A 29 3.60 -4.74 31.51
C GLN A 29 2.62 -5.79 30.95
N VAL A 30 2.84 -6.21 29.71
CA VAL A 30 2.12 -7.33 29.08
C VAL A 30 2.47 -8.61 29.83
N ARG A 31 1.48 -9.18 30.52
CA ARG A 31 1.58 -10.51 31.14
C ARG A 31 1.59 -11.58 30.04
N ALA A 32 2.70 -12.29 29.91
CA ALA A 32 2.79 -13.49 29.09
C ALA A 32 1.84 -14.58 29.63
N ILE A 33 0.85 -14.99 28.82
CA ILE A 33 0.07 -16.20 29.07
C ILE A 33 0.67 -17.31 28.21
N SER A 34 1.28 -18.29 28.87
CA SER A 34 1.78 -19.51 28.24
C SER A 34 0.63 -20.45 27.89
N ALA A 35 0.24 -20.47 26.62
CA ALA A 35 -0.45 -21.61 26.01
C ALA A 35 0.47 -22.16 24.91
N SER A 36 0.65 -23.48 24.87
CA SER A 36 1.46 -24.19 23.89
C SER A 36 0.79 -24.18 22.51
N THR A 37 0.69 -23.01 21.91
CA THR A 37 0.51 -22.82 20.47
C THR A 37 1.90 -22.94 19.87
N SER A 38 2.10 -23.86 18.91
CA SER A 38 3.37 -23.90 18.19
C SER A 38 3.62 -22.52 17.60
N ILE A 39 4.69 -21.85 18.03
CA ILE A 39 5.07 -20.55 17.50
C ILE A 39 5.19 -20.70 15.98
N PRO A 40 4.44 -19.93 15.17
CA PRO A 40 4.45 -20.09 13.73
C PRO A 40 5.87 -19.85 13.19
N ASP A 41 6.25 -20.51 12.10
CA ASP A 41 7.53 -20.20 11.44
C ASP A 41 7.47 -18.76 10.88
N PRO A 42 8.38 -17.84 11.29
CA PRO A 42 8.36 -16.46 10.80
C PRO A 42 8.49 -16.38 9.28
N ALA A 43 9.27 -17.27 8.67
CA ALA A 43 9.41 -17.28 7.22
C ALA A 43 8.11 -17.71 6.51
N ALA A 44 7.44 -18.76 7.00
CA ALA A 44 6.13 -19.16 6.49
C ALA A 44 5.09 -18.03 6.63
N GLN A 45 5.06 -17.30 7.75
CA GLN A 45 4.11 -16.20 7.95
C GLN A 45 4.33 -15.06 6.95
N ILE A 46 5.59 -14.65 6.72
CA ILE A 46 5.92 -13.60 5.75
C ILE A 46 5.54 -14.02 4.33
N ARG A 47 5.84 -15.27 3.94
CA ARG A 47 5.44 -15.80 2.63
C ARG A 47 3.91 -15.85 2.47
N ALA A 48 3.18 -16.20 3.54
CA ALA A 48 1.73 -16.18 3.54
C ALA A 48 1.19 -14.76 3.32
N ALA A 49 1.76 -13.74 3.97
CA ALA A 49 1.39 -12.34 3.76
C ALA A 49 1.59 -11.90 2.30
N ALA A 50 2.73 -12.26 1.70
CA ALA A 50 3.00 -11.95 0.29
C ALA A 50 2.01 -12.64 -0.67
N ASN A 51 1.65 -13.90 -0.40
CA ASN A 51 0.64 -14.61 -1.17
C ASN A 51 -0.75 -13.98 -1.07
N LEU A 52 -1.12 -13.46 0.10
CA LEU A 52 -2.39 -12.75 0.30
C LEU A 52 -2.42 -11.46 -0.53
N LEU A 53 -1.32 -10.69 -0.53
CA LEU A 53 -1.19 -9.49 -1.38
C LEU A 53 -1.25 -9.85 -2.87
N ARG A 54 -0.56 -10.92 -3.30
CA ARG A 54 -0.61 -11.44 -4.68
C ARG A 54 -2.05 -11.79 -5.08
N ASN A 55 -2.78 -12.46 -4.20
CA ASN A 55 -4.15 -12.89 -4.45
C ASN A 55 -5.19 -11.77 -4.24
N ASN A 56 -4.75 -10.56 -3.87
CA ASN A 56 -5.61 -9.41 -3.54
C ASN A 56 -6.55 -9.67 -2.35
N ASP A 57 -6.20 -10.59 -1.45
CA ASP A 57 -6.97 -10.87 -0.23
C ASP A 57 -6.60 -9.85 0.85
N LEU A 58 -7.22 -8.67 0.78
CA LEU A 58 -6.94 -7.57 1.70
C LEU A 58 -7.39 -7.86 3.14
N MET A 59 -8.48 -8.60 3.33
CA MET A 59 -8.93 -8.99 4.67
C MET A 59 -7.98 -10.03 5.28
N GLY A 60 -7.54 -11.02 4.51
CA GLY A 60 -6.49 -11.96 4.94
C GLY A 60 -5.18 -11.24 5.26
N LEU A 61 -4.77 -10.29 4.42
CA LEU A 61 -3.58 -9.48 4.65
C LEU A 61 -3.70 -8.64 5.93
N LEU A 62 -4.82 -7.94 6.13
CA LEU A 62 -5.09 -7.16 7.34
C LEU A 62 -5.01 -8.02 8.60
N ARG A 63 -5.63 -9.22 8.58
CA ARG A 63 -5.53 -10.19 9.68
C ARG A 63 -4.10 -10.60 9.97
N THR A 64 -3.23 -10.62 8.97
CA THR A 64 -1.82 -11.01 9.12
C THR A 64 -0.97 -9.86 9.66
N MET A 65 -1.29 -8.63 9.25
CA MET A 65 -0.51 -7.43 9.57
C MET A 65 -0.88 -6.78 10.89
N VAL A 66 -2.07 -7.06 11.43
CA VAL A 66 -2.59 -6.45 12.66
C VAL A 66 -2.79 -7.52 13.75
N PRO A 67 -2.42 -7.26 15.01
CA PRO A 67 -2.76 -8.13 16.13
C PRO A 67 -4.27 -8.40 16.24
N PRO A 68 -4.69 -9.63 16.59
CA PRO A 68 -6.10 -9.98 16.78
C PRO A 68 -6.91 -8.98 17.62
N SER A 69 -6.34 -8.49 18.74
CA SER A 69 -6.99 -7.48 19.59
C SER A 69 -7.26 -6.16 18.85
N GLN A 70 -6.29 -5.66 18.10
CA GLN A 70 -6.42 -4.43 17.30
C GLN A 70 -7.33 -4.60 16.09
N LEU A 71 -7.36 -5.79 15.48
CA LEU A 71 -8.32 -6.06 14.42
C LEU A 71 -9.77 -5.93 14.93
N GLN A 72 -10.02 -6.31 16.18
CA GLN A 72 -11.34 -6.13 16.79
C GLN A 72 -11.67 -4.64 17.00
N LEU A 73 -10.71 -3.84 17.47
CA LEU A 73 -10.87 -2.38 17.61
C LEU A 73 -11.11 -1.71 16.25
N LEU A 74 -10.37 -2.12 15.21
CA LEU A 74 -10.55 -1.62 13.85
C LEU A 74 -11.95 -1.92 13.33
N ARG A 75 -12.44 -3.16 13.53
CA ARG A 75 -13.81 -3.52 13.17
C ARG A 75 -14.84 -2.65 13.91
N GLN A 76 -14.65 -2.45 15.20
CA GLN A 76 -15.54 -1.59 15.98
C GLN A 76 -15.53 -0.16 15.45
N GLY A 77 -14.35 0.44 15.22
CA GLY A 77 -14.23 1.79 14.68
C GLY A 77 -14.84 1.92 13.28
N TYR A 78 -14.76 0.87 12.46
CA TYR A 78 -15.44 0.82 11.16
C TYR A 78 -16.98 0.82 11.32
N GLU A 79 -17.51 -0.02 12.22
CA GLU A 79 -18.95 -0.07 12.52
C GLU A 79 -19.48 1.24 13.10
N GLU A 80 -18.72 1.87 13.98
CA GLU A 80 -19.04 3.20 14.53
C GLU A 80 -19.01 4.26 13.44
N GLY A 81 -17.94 4.33 12.64
CA GLY A 81 -17.79 5.29 11.55
C GLY A 81 -18.90 5.17 10.50
N ARG A 82 -19.23 3.95 10.07
CA ARG A 82 -20.32 3.74 9.10
C ARG A 82 -21.72 3.96 9.69
N SER A 83 -21.84 4.17 11.00
CA SER A 83 -23.10 4.51 11.69
C SER A 83 -23.27 6.02 11.93
N GLN A 84 -22.20 6.80 11.86
CA GLN A 84 -22.25 8.25 12.08
C GLN A 84 -23.06 8.97 10.99
N PRO A 85 -23.84 10.01 11.31
CA PRO A 85 -24.58 10.74 10.28
C PRO A 85 -23.60 11.33 9.25
N ILE A 86 -23.98 11.27 7.98
CA ILE A 86 -23.24 11.91 6.87
C ILE A 86 -23.98 13.15 6.42
N THR A 87 -23.23 14.18 6.04
CA THR A 87 -23.82 15.40 5.48
C THR A 87 -24.21 15.20 4.02
N ASP A 88 -25.18 15.98 3.55
CA ASP A 88 -25.55 15.97 2.13
C ASP A 88 -24.39 16.45 1.23
N GLU A 89 -23.48 17.28 1.76
CA GLU A 89 -22.27 17.73 1.08
C GLU A 89 -21.30 16.57 0.83
N ASP A 90 -20.99 15.79 1.87
CA ASP A 90 -20.10 14.62 1.76
C ASP A 90 -20.69 13.56 0.82
N ARG A 91 -22.03 13.39 0.85
CA ARG A 91 -22.75 12.50 -0.07
C ARG A 91 -22.57 12.94 -1.52
N ALA A 92 -22.81 14.21 -1.80
CA ALA A 92 -22.66 14.77 -3.14
C ALA A 92 -21.21 14.70 -3.63
N GLU A 93 -20.23 14.97 -2.74
CA GLU A 93 -18.81 14.88 -3.09
C GLU A 93 -18.41 13.45 -3.46
N PHE A 94 -18.88 12.44 -2.70
CA PHE A 94 -18.61 11.04 -3.02
C PHE A 94 -19.25 10.63 -4.35
N GLU A 95 -20.53 10.96 -4.55
CA GLU A 95 -21.26 10.65 -5.79
C GLU A 95 -20.58 11.31 -7.00
N GLU A 96 -20.16 12.57 -6.89
CA GLU A 96 -19.42 13.24 -7.95
C GLU A 96 -18.07 12.56 -8.22
N ALA A 97 -17.34 12.19 -7.16
CA ALA A 97 -16.04 11.55 -7.28
C ALA A 97 -16.14 10.17 -7.94
N ILE A 98 -17.09 9.33 -7.54
CA ILE A 98 -17.25 7.99 -8.09
C ILE A 98 -17.81 8.02 -9.51
N ALA A 99 -18.75 8.95 -9.80
CA ALA A 99 -19.31 9.13 -11.14
C ALA A 99 -18.26 9.48 -12.21
N LYS A 100 -17.16 10.14 -11.83
CA LYS A 100 -16.02 10.40 -12.75
C LYS A 100 -15.40 9.11 -13.28
N PHE A 101 -15.52 8.00 -12.55
CA PHE A 101 -14.97 6.70 -12.93
C PHE A 101 -16.06 5.71 -13.38
N THR A 102 -17.28 5.79 -12.87
CA THR A 102 -18.34 4.82 -13.18
C THR A 102 -19.17 5.19 -14.41
N ALA A 103 -19.17 6.47 -14.83
CA ALA A 103 -19.92 6.92 -16.01
C ALA A 103 -19.60 6.09 -17.27
N PRO A 104 -20.57 5.89 -18.19
CA PRO A 104 -20.36 5.10 -19.41
C PRO A 104 -19.24 5.63 -20.32
N ASP A 105 -19.02 6.94 -20.28
CA ASP A 105 -18.00 7.69 -21.03
C ASP A 105 -16.86 8.21 -20.14
N ALA A 106 -16.67 7.63 -18.95
CA ALA A 106 -15.65 8.03 -17.98
C ALA A 106 -14.25 8.06 -18.60
N VAL A 107 -13.86 7.02 -19.33
CA VAL A 107 -12.54 6.91 -19.97
C VAL A 107 -12.36 8.02 -21.01
N GLU A 108 -13.39 8.32 -21.80
CA GLU A 108 -13.36 9.38 -22.80
C GLU A 108 -13.17 10.75 -22.16
N ARG A 109 -13.92 11.07 -21.11
CA ARG A 109 -13.79 12.34 -20.37
C ARG A 109 -12.41 12.48 -19.73
N LEU A 110 -11.95 11.44 -19.03
CA LEU A 110 -10.62 11.42 -18.42
C LEU A 110 -9.53 11.61 -19.47
N MET A 111 -9.64 10.94 -20.63
CA MET A 111 -8.68 11.12 -21.72
C MET A 111 -8.74 12.51 -22.35
N GLN A 112 -9.90 13.18 -22.42
CA GLN A 112 -9.98 14.56 -22.89
C GLN A 112 -9.18 15.53 -22.00
N GLU A 113 -9.13 15.28 -20.69
CA GLU A 113 -8.37 16.09 -19.73
C GLU A 113 -6.87 15.72 -19.70
N ILE A 114 -6.55 14.44 -19.85
CA ILE A 114 -5.19 13.91 -19.71
C ILE A 114 -4.38 14.03 -21.00
N GLU A 115 -4.99 13.76 -22.17
CA GLU A 115 -4.29 13.74 -23.47
C GLU A 115 -3.49 15.02 -23.75
N PRO A 116 -4.02 16.25 -23.53
CA PRO A 116 -3.25 17.47 -23.75
C PRO A 116 -1.97 17.52 -22.89
N LYS A 117 -2.05 17.06 -21.63
CA LYS A 117 -0.91 17.02 -20.70
C LYS A 117 0.12 15.98 -21.12
N LEU A 118 -0.32 14.84 -21.66
CA LEU A 118 0.58 13.83 -22.23
C LEU A 118 1.34 14.41 -23.43
N VAL A 119 0.62 15.07 -24.35
CA VAL A 119 1.23 15.69 -25.54
C VAL A 119 2.25 16.77 -25.15
N GLU A 120 1.90 17.63 -24.19
CA GLU A 120 2.81 18.66 -23.67
C GLU A 120 4.06 18.05 -23.01
N ALA A 121 3.92 16.95 -22.28
CA ALA A 121 5.02 16.30 -21.58
C ALA A 121 5.93 15.42 -22.47
N ARG A 122 5.47 14.98 -23.64
CA ARG A 122 6.21 14.06 -24.52
C ARG A 122 7.60 14.57 -24.93
N PRO A 123 7.78 15.82 -25.42
CA PRO A 123 9.08 16.31 -25.87
C PRO A 123 10.12 16.39 -24.74
N GLN A 124 9.68 16.65 -23.51
CA GLN A 124 10.53 16.83 -22.33
C GLN A 124 10.80 15.52 -21.57
N ALA A 125 10.01 14.47 -21.79
CA ALA A 125 10.11 13.21 -21.06
C ALA A 125 11.49 12.54 -21.16
N PRO A 126 12.13 12.41 -22.33
CA PRO A 126 13.47 11.80 -22.39
C PRO A 126 14.51 12.54 -21.55
N GLY A 127 14.49 13.88 -21.59
CA GLY A 127 15.38 14.71 -20.79
C GLY A 127 15.14 14.56 -19.28
N ALA A 128 13.87 14.53 -18.87
CA ALA A 128 13.49 14.31 -17.48
C ALA A 128 13.89 12.91 -16.98
N ILE A 129 13.70 11.87 -17.80
CA ILE A 129 14.13 10.49 -17.48
C ILE A 129 15.65 10.44 -17.27
N MET A 130 16.42 11.04 -18.17
CA MET A 130 17.88 11.07 -18.06
C MET A 130 18.36 11.84 -16.82
N MET A 131 17.70 12.96 -16.50
CA MET A 131 17.97 13.72 -15.29
C MET A 131 17.70 12.90 -14.03
N GLY A 132 16.56 12.20 -13.97
CA GLY A 132 16.20 11.32 -12.86
C GLY A 132 17.18 10.16 -12.69
N LEU A 133 17.60 9.53 -13.79
CA LEU A 133 18.65 8.51 -13.78
C LEU A 133 19.99 9.05 -13.24
N GLY A 134 20.36 10.27 -13.61
CA GLY A 134 21.55 10.94 -13.07
C GLY A 134 21.45 11.20 -11.57
N ALA A 135 20.30 11.70 -11.11
CA ALA A 135 20.05 11.92 -9.69
C ALA A 135 20.11 10.61 -8.87
N LEU A 136 19.56 9.52 -9.40
CA LEU A 136 19.62 8.21 -8.75
C LEU A 136 21.06 7.69 -8.66
N GLN A 137 21.86 7.83 -9.73
CA GLN A 137 23.28 7.46 -9.70
C GLN A 137 24.07 8.27 -8.66
N MET A 138 23.78 9.56 -8.54
CA MET A 138 24.36 10.42 -7.51
C MET A 138 23.95 9.97 -6.10
N ALA A 139 22.67 9.66 -5.86
CA ALA A 139 22.19 9.16 -4.57
C ALA A 139 22.87 7.83 -4.18
N LEU A 140 23.03 6.90 -5.14
CA LEU A 140 23.73 5.64 -4.93
C LEU A 140 25.25 5.80 -4.73
N SER A 141 25.81 6.95 -5.07
CA SER A 141 27.22 7.28 -4.85
C SER A 141 27.42 8.11 -3.58
N SER A 142 26.35 8.74 -3.08
CA SER A 142 26.41 9.58 -1.88
C SER A 142 26.57 8.73 -0.62
N PRO A 143 27.55 9.07 0.26
CA PRO A 143 27.68 8.44 1.56
C PRO A 143 26.53 8.79 2.52
N ASP A 144 25.80 9.90 2.28
CA ASP A 144 24.70 10.36 3.14
C ASP A 144 23.38 9.60 2.92
N ALA A 145 23.30 8.74 1.90
CA ALA A 145 22.14 7.89 1.72
C ALA A 145 22.14 6.79 2.80
N GLU A 146 21.04 6.68 3.57
CA GLU A 146 20.80 5.64 4.58
C GLU A 146 20.60 4.25 3.93
N LEU A 147 21.65 3.75 3.28
CA LEU A 147 21.70 2.46 2.61
C LEU A 147 22.87 1.66 3.17
N THR A 148 22.60 0.43 3.56
CA THR A 148 23.67 -0.56 3.80
C THR A 148 24.46 -0.79 2.51
N GLU A 149 25.71 -1.25 2.62
CA GLU A 149 26.53 -1.53 1.44
C GLU A 149 25.90 -2.60 0.54
N GLU A 150 25.22 -3.58 1.14
CA GLU A 150 24.50 -4.65 0.44
C GLU A 150 23.31 -4.08 -0.36
N GLN A 151 22.52 -3.19 0.25
CA GLN A 151 21.42 -2.50 -0.46
C GLN A 151 21.95 -1.63 -1.60
N ARG A 152 23.06 -0.93 -1.37
CA ARG A 152 23.70 -0.09 -2.39
C ARG A 152 24.19 -0.93 -3.57
N ALA A 153 24.82 -2.09 -3.30
CA ALA A 153 25.25 -3.03 -4.33
C ALA A 153 24.06 -3.59 -5.12
N ALA A 154 22.99 -4.00 -4.44
CA ALA A 154 21.76 -4.49 -5.09
C ALA A 154 21.11 -3.43 -5.99
N LEU A 155 20.99 -2.18 -5.53
CA LEU A 155 20.44 -1.09 -6.33
C LEU A 155 21.32 -0.74 -7.54
N ARG A 156 22.66 -0.82 -7.41
CA ARG A 156 23.58 -0.68 -8.54
C ARG A 156 23.39 -1.81 -9.55
N GLN A 157 23.14 -3.04 -9.09
CA GLN A 157 22.83 -4.17 -9.97
C GLN A 157 21.48 -4.01 -10.68
N ALA A 158 20.48 -3.39 -10.03
CA ALA A 158 19.17 -3.11 -10.63
C ALA A 158 19.24 -2.05 -11.74
N MET A 159 20.27 -1.19 -11.73
CA MET A 159 20.37 -0.01 -12.57
C MET A 159 20.24 -0.30 -14.08
N PRO A 160 20.91 -1.31 -14.67
CA PRO A 160 20.78 -1.57 -16.10
C PRO A 160 19.36 -2.01 -16.50
N GLY A 161 18.70 -2.82 -15.66
CA GLY A 161 17.32 -3.25 -15.90
C GLY A 161 16.33 -2.08 -15.74
N LEU A 162 16.52 -1.25 -14.72
CA LEU A 162 15.75 -0.02 -14.52
C LEU A 162 15.92 0.95 -15.69
N GLN A 163 17.15 1.20 -16.15
CA GLN A 163 17.45 2.05 -17.30
C GLN A 163 16.78 1.54 -18.57
N ARG A 164 16.87 0.23 -18.84
CA ARG A 164 16.20 -0.39 -19.99
C ARG A 164 14.69 -0.22 -19.91
N TRP A 165 14.10 -0.47 -18.75
CA TRP A 165 12.68 -0.29 -18.53
C TRP A 165 12.25 1.16 -18.75
N LEU A 166 12.92 2.14 -18.13
CA LEU A 166 12.59 3.56 -18.25
C LEU A 166 12.71 4.09 -19.69
N THR A 167 13.70 3.62 -20.45
CA THR A 167 13.96 4.10 -21.81
C THR A 167 13.13 3.39 -22.88
N SER A 168 12.62 2.20 -22.59
CA SER A 168 11.77 1.43 -23.52
C SER A 168 10.27 1.59 -23.26
N THR A 169 9.89 2.02 -22.06
CA THR A 169 8.49 2.20 -21.69
C THR A 169 7.95 3.54 -22.18
N ASP A 170 6.90 3.51 -23.01
CA ASP A 170 6.18 4.71 -23.42
C ASP A 170 5.16 5.13 -22.34
N PHE A 171 5.66 5.76 -21.28
CA PHE A 171 4.84 6.23 -20.15
C PHE A 171 3.75 7.22 -20.56
N LEU A 172 3.97 7.96 -21.66
CA LEU A 172 3.07 8.99 -22.14
C LEU A 172 2.24 8.53 -23.35
N SER A 173 2.15 7.21 -23.55
CA SER A 173 1.29 6.62 -24.57
C SER A 173 -0.18 6.87 -24.24
N SER A 174 -0.91 7.49 -25.17
CA SER A 174 -2.37 7.64 -25.08
C SER A 174 -3.08 6.29 -25.04
N LEU A 175 -2.54 5.31 -25.77
CA LEU A 175 -3.11 3.97 -25.85
C LEU A 175 -2.97 3.25 -24.51
N SER A 176 -1.76 3.23 -23.94
CA SER A 176 -1.52 2.61 -22.63
C SER A 176 -2.31 3.30 -21.52
N MET A 177 -2.37 4.64 -21.53
CA MET A 177 -3.17 5.39 -20.56
C MET A 177 -4.65 5.04 -20.67
N ARG A 178 -5.21 5.00 -21.88
CA ARG A 178 -6.59 4.60 -22.11
C ARG A 178 -6.87 3.20 -21.58
N GLN A 179 -6.00 2.23 -21.89
CA GLN A 179 -6.14 0.86 -21.40
C GLN A 179 -6.07 0.77 -19.86
N ALA A 180 -5.14 1.49 -19.24
CA ALA A 180 -5.01 1.57 -17.79
C ALA A 180 -6.26 2.17 -17.14
N LEU A 181 -6.78 3.28 -17.70
CA LEU A 181 -8.02 3.89 -17.24
C LEU A 181 -9.21 2.94 -17.40
N THR A 182 -9.34 2.27 -18.55
CA THR A 182 -10.41 1.28 -18.78
C THR A 182 -10.41 0.19 -17.71
N LEU A 183 -9.24 -0.40 -17.41
CA LEU A 183 -9.13 -1.42 -16.36
C LEU A 183 -9.61 -0.93 -15.00
N VAL A 184 -9.21 0.29 -14.60
CA VAL A 184 -9.59 0.87 -13.32
C VAL A 184 -11.06 1.27 -13.29
N THR A 185 -11.58 1.92 -14.34
CA THR A 185 -13.00 2.32 -14.42
C THR A 185 -13.92 1.11 -14.44
N ASP A 186 -13.54 0.04 -15.16
CA ASP A 186 -14.35 -1.19 -15.22
C ASP A 186 -14.34 -1.91 -13.87
N ALA A 187 -13.22 -1.90 -13.15
CA ALA A 187 -13.13 -2.46 -11.81
C ALA A 187 -14.00 -1.69 -10.81
N ILE A 188 -13.92 -0.35 -10.83
CA ILE A 188 -14.73 0.51 -9.96
C ILE A 188 -16.22 0.31 -10.27
N ARG A 189 -16.61 0.32 -11.56
CA ARG A 189 -18.00 0.04 -11.96
C ARG A 189 -18.45 -1.36 -11.56
N GLY A 190 -17.54 -2.34 -11.62
CA GLY A 190 -17.78 -3.70 -11.17
C GLY A 190 -18.09 -3.84 -9.68
N THR A 191 -17.71 -2.86 -8.86
CA THR A 191 -18.09 -2.83 -7.43
C THR A 191 -19.59 -2.54 -7.22
N GLY A 192 -20.24 -1.89 -8.20
CA GLY A 192 -21.64 -1.47 -8.11
C GLY A 192 -21.90 -0.38 -7.07
N LEU A 193 -20.86 0.30 -6.59
CA LEU A 193 -20.96 1.40 -5.63
C LEU A 193 -21.14 2.72 -6.36
N ASP A 194 -22.33 3.29 -6.28
CA ASP A 194 -22.66 4.59 -6.87
C ASP A 194 -22.90 5.67 -5.78
N SER A 195 -23.05 5.26 -4.52
CA SER A 195 -23.22 6.20 -3.39
C SER A 195 -22.44 5.80 -2.14
N ILE A 196 -22.22 6.78 -1.26
CA ILE A 196 -21.60 6.54 0.04
C ILE A 196 -22.49 5.74 0.99
N ASP A 197 -23.82 5.78 0.82
CA ASP A 197 -24.74 4.95 1.60
C ASP A 197 -24.53 3.47 1.27
N GLU A 198 -24.38 3.14 -0.02
CA GLU A 198 -24.09 1.77 -0.45
C GLU A 198 -22.77 1.26 0.10
N LEU A 199 -21.73 2.08 0.07
CA LEU A 199 -20.45 1.74 0.68
C LEU A 199 -20.60 1.49 2.18
N ARG A 200 -21.40 2.30 2.89
CA ARG A 200 -21.63 2.15 4.34
C ARG A 200 -22.49 0.95 4.71
N MET A 201 -23.28 0.42 3.77
CA MET A 201 -24.02 -0.83 3.98
C MET A 201 -23.09 -2.05 4.01
N LEU A 202 -21.91 -1.97 3.39
CA LEU A 202 -20.93 -3.04 3.40
C LEU A 202 -20.35 -3.24 4.80
N SER A 203 -20.15 -4.50 5.17
CA SER A 203 -19.23 -4.87 6.25
C SER A 203 -17.78 -4.57 5.85
N LEU A 204 -16.88 -4.49 6.84
CA LEU A 204 -15.45 -4.30 6.59
C LEU A 204 -14.90 -5.38 5.63
N GLU A 205 -15.30 -6.63 5.84
CA GLU A 205 -14.96 -7.76 4.96
C GLU A 205 -15.38 -7.54 3.51
N GLU A 206 -16.62 -7.09 3.27
CA GLU A 206 -17.14 -6.82 1.92
C GLU A 206 -16.46 -5.62 1.28
N ALA A 207 -16.24 -4.53 2.04
CA ALA A 207 -15.53 -3.36 1.56
C ALA A 207 -14.09 -3.69 1.12
N LEU A 208 -13.38 -4.50 1.92
CA LEU A 208 -12.03 -4.96 1.58
C LEU A 208 -12.02 -5.95 0.41
N ALA A 209 -13.06 -6.75 0.23
CA ALA A 209 -13.19 -7.62 -0.95
C ALA A 209 -13.37 -6.81 -2.24
N GLN A 210 -14.18 -5.75 -2.20
CA GLN A 210 -14.32 -4.82 -3.33
C GLN A 210 -13.00 -4.08 -3.62
N ALA A 211 -12.34 -3.58 -2.57
CA ALA A 211 -11.03 -2.94 -2.70
C ALA A 211 -9.96 -3.91 -3.25
N GLY A 212 -10.00 -5.20 -2.90
CA GLY A 212 -9.14 -6.24 -3.46
C GLY A 212 -9.36 -6.42 -4.97
N SER A 213 -10.61 -6.36 -5.42
CA SER A 213 -10.94 -6.46 -6.84
C SER A 213 -10.44 -5.25 -7.63
N VAL A 214 -10.55 -4.04 -7.06
CA VAL A 214 -9.98 -2.82 -7.65
C VAL A 214 -8.45 -2.86 -7.66
N LEU A 215 -7.83 -3.35 -6.59
CA LEU A 215 -6.37 -3.54 -6.53
C LEU A 215 -5.88 -4.48 -7.63
N ALA A 216 -6.61 -5.57 -7.91
CA ALA A 216 -6.25 -6.49 -8.98
C ALA A 216 -6.14 -5.77 -10.33
N SER A 217 -7.11 -4.93 -10.67
CA SER A 217 -7.09 -4.14 -11.91
C SER A 217 -6.03 -3.04 -11.89
N ALA A 218 -5.76 -2.42 -10.74
CA ALA A 218 -4.65 -1.48 -10.60
C ALA A 218 -3.29 -2.15 -10.88
N LYS A 219 -3.06 -3.37 -10.39
CA LYS A 219 -1.86 -4.16 -10.72
C LYS A 219 -1.77 -4.46 -12.21
N GLN A 220 -2.89 -4.79 -12.86
CA GLN A 220 -2.93 -4.99 -14.31
C GLN A 220 -2.61 -3.70 -15.08
N ALA A 221 -3.08 -2.54 -14.61
CA ALA A 221 -2.75 -1.25 -15.20
C ALA A 221 -1.25 -0.95 -15.10
N VAL A 222 -0.62 -1.22 -13.95
CA VAL A 222 0.85 -1.10 -13.78
C VAL A 222 1.59 -2.07 -14.71
N ARG A 223 1.05 -3.27 -14.92
CA ARG A 223 1.61 -4.28 -15.84
C ARG A 223 1.65 -3.82 -17.30
N ILE A 224 0.72 -2.97 -17.74
CA ILE A 224 0.76 -2.37 -19.09
C ILE A 224 2.07 -1.59 -19.30
N TYR A 225 2.58 -0.96 -18.24
CA TYR A 225 3.86 -0.25 -18.26
C TYR A 225 5.07 -1.18 -18.01
N GLY A 226 4.90 -2.50 -18.12
CA GLY A 226 6.01 -3.47 -18.03
C GLY A 226 6.43 -3.86 -16.62
N LEU A 227 5.67 -3.48 -15.58
CA LEU A 227 5.93 -3.87 -14.19
C LEU A 227 4.90 -4.89 -13.70
N ASP A 228 5.35 -6.13 -13.51
CA ASP A 228 4.53 -7.20 -12.95
C ASP A 228 4.78 -7.32 -11.44
N LEU A 229 3.92 -6.67 -10.66
CA LEU A 229 4.01 -6.66 -9.20
C LEU A 229 3.82 -8.05 -8.58
N ASP A 230 3.02 -8.91 -9.21
CA ASP A 230 2.79 -10.28 -8.72
C ASP A 230 4.01 -11.15 -9.00
N ALA A 231 4.64 -11.02 -10.17
CA ALA A 231 5.90 -11.70 -10.44
C ALA A 231 7.03 -11.23 -9.52
N ILE A 232 7.09 -9.93 -9.19
CA ILE A 232 8.05 -9.43 -8.20
C ILE A 232 7.77 -10.05 -6.83
N ALA A 233 6.51 -10.08 -6.38
CA ALA A 233 6.13 -10.70 -5.12
C ALA A 233 6.47 -12.21 -5.08
N ASP A 234 6.34 -12.91 -6.22
CA ASP A 234 6.68 -14.33 -6.35
C ASP A 234 8.16 -14.64 -6.16
N THR A 235 9.03 -13.65 -6.35
CA THR A 235 10.48 -13.81 -6.11
C THR A 235 10.86 -13.76 -4.64
N LEU A 236 9.90 -13.50 -3.74
CA LEU A 236 10.16 -13.36 -2.31
C LEU A 236 10.78 -14.64 -1.73
N ALA A 237 12.05 -14.52 -1.35
CA ALA A 237 12.74 -15.47 -0.50
C ALA A 237 12.79 -14.94 0.93
N VAL A 238 12.62 -15.83 1.90
CA VAL A 238 12.73 -15.50 3.32
C VAL A 238 13.65 -16.53 3.98
N GLU A 239 14.72 -16.04 4.58
CA GLU A 239 15.72 -16.80 5.32
C GLU A 239 15.61 -16.45 6.81
N VAL A 240 15.51 -17.46 7.67
CA VAL A 240 15.51 -17.26 9.13
C VAL A 240 16.95 -17.22 9.62
N LEU A 241 17.40 -16.07 10.13
CA LEU A 241 18.76 -15.88 10.62
C LEU A 241 18.89 -16.29 12.09
N ALA A 242 17.89 -15.99 12.91
CA ALA A 242 17.85 -16.35 14.32
C ALA A 242 16.40 -16.40 14.83
N ILE A 243 16.13 -17.27 15.81
CA ILE A 243 14.90 -17.27 16.61
C ILE A 243 15.33 -17.37 18.08
N GLU A 244 14.97 -16.37 18.87
CA GLU A 244 15.34 -16.21 20.27
C GLU A 244 14.07 -15.92 21.09
N GLY A 245 13.40 -16.99 21.54
CA GLY A 245 12.18 -16.89 22.33
C GLY A 245 11.03 -16.22 21.56
N ASP A 246 10.71 -14.99 21.97
CA ASP A 246 9.67 -14.13 21.38
C ASP A 246 10.23 -13.15 20.34
N THR A 247 11.50 -13.28 19.96
CA THR A 247 12.11 -12.48 18.88
C THR A 247 12.64 -13.37 17.77
N ALA A 248 12.63 -12.85 16.54
CA ALA A 248 13.26 -13.52 15.41
C ALA A 248 13.93 -12.48 14.50
N ARG A 249 15.01 -12.89 13.84
CA ARG A 249 15.66 -12.09 12.80
C ARG A 249 15.57 -12.87 11.50
N VAL A 250 15.02 -12.22 10.48
CA VAL A 250 14.86 -12.82 9.15
C VAL A 250 15.49 -11.92 8.10
N ARG A 251 15.94 -12.51 7.01
CA ARG A 251 16.32 -11.81 5.80
C ARG A 251 15.25 -12.05 4.74
N THR A 252 14.68 -10.99 4.22
CA THR A 252 13.77 -11.03 3.09
C THR A 252 14.51 -10.57 1.85
N THR A 253 14.34 -11.29 0.73
CA THR A 253 14.94 -10.95 -0.55
C THR A 253 13.86 -10.96 -1.61
N ILE A 254 13.76 -9.89 -2.39
CA ILE A 254 12.93 -9.81 -3.60
C ILE A 254 13.82 -9.48 -4.79
N THR A 255 13.47 -9.95 -5.98
CA THR A 255 14.20 -9.63 -7.21
C THR A 255 13.43 -8.56 -7.97
N VAL A 256 14.08 -7.42 -8.19
CA VAL A 256 13.54 -6.30 -8.97
C VAL A 256 14.55 -5.95 -10.05
N PHE A 257 14.13 -5.92 -11.33
CA PHE A 257 15.01 -5.66 -12.47
C PHE A 257 16.27 -6.56 -12.47
N ASP A 258 16.08 -7.87 -12.26
CA ASP A 258 17.15 -8.89 -12.18
C ASP A 258 18.15 -8.70 -11.02
N ALA A 259 17.86 -7.83 -10.07
CA ALA A 259 18.69 -7.59 -8.90
C ALA A 259 18.01 -8.06 -7.62
N PRO A 260 18.65 -8.93 -6.82
CA PRO A 260 18.15 -9.35 -5.52
C PRO A 260 18.35 -8.21 -4.51
N ILE A 261 17.25 -7.64 -4.04
CA ILE A 261 17.23 -6.63 -2.98
C ILE A 261 16.88 -7.33 -1.67
N SER A 262 17.83 -7.31 -0.74
CA SER A 262 17.68 -7.94 0.57
C SER A 262 17.49 -6.91 1.68
N LYS A 263 16.72 -7.28 2.70
CA LYS A 263 16.58 -6.53 3.95
C LYS A 263 16.51 -7.49 5.12
N GLU A 264 17.25 -7.19 6.17
CA GLU A 264 17.07 -7.86 7.46
C GLU A 264 15.95 -7.17 8.25
N VAL A 265 15.08 -7.98 8.84
CA VAL A 265 13.93 -7.53 9.62
C VAL A 265 13.97 -8.23 10.97
N GLU A 266 13.95 -7.42 12.03
CA GLU A 266 13.70 -7.91 13.38
C GLU A 266 12.20 -8.05 13.60
N LEU A 267 11.80 -9.23 14.07
CA LEU A 267 10.44 -9.61 14.37
C LEU A 267 10.28 -9.84 15.87
N VAL A 268 9.09 -9.54 16.37
CA VAL A 268 8.66 -9.84 17.74
C VAL A 268 7.34 -10.60 17.70
N LEU A 269 7.17 -11.54 18.62
CA LEU A 269 5.99 -12.37 18.73
C LEU A 269 4.94 -11.65 19.59
N VAL A 270 3.83 -11.26 18.98
CA VAL A 270 2.70 -10.60 19.66
C VAL A 270 1.45 -11.42 19.39
N GLU A 271 0.69 -11.77 20.43
CA GLU A 271 -0.57 -12.53 20.30
C GLU A 271 -0.48 -13.77 19.39
N GLY A 272 0.67 -14.46 19.41
CA GLY A 272 0.92 -15.67 18.63
C GLY A 272 1.28 -15.47 17.16
N ARG A 273 1.63 -14.25 16.73
CA ARG A 273 2.07 -13.93 15.36
C ARG A 273 3.32 -13.05 15.37
N TRP A 274 4.14 -13.17 14.33
CA TRP A 274 5.36 -12.37 14.18
C TRP A 274 5.06 -11.01 13.55
N TYR A 275 5.57 -9.94 14.15
CA TYR A 275 5.43 -8.59 13.63
C TYR A 275 6.78 -7.90 13.57
N GLY A 276 6.99 -7.03 12.58
CA GLY A 276 8.17 -6.19 12.52
C GLY A 276 8.28 -5.34 13.78
N LYS A 277 9.45 -5.31 14.41
CA LYS A 277 9.69 -4.58 15.67
C LYS A 277 9.32 -3.10 15.59
N ASP A 278 9.49 -2.47 14.43
CA ASP A 278 9.08 -1.09 14.20
C ASP A 278 7.57 -0.93 13.96
N ALA A 279 6.90 -1.94 13.38
CA ALA A 279 5.45 -1.91 13.19
C ALA A 279 4.70 -1.95 14.53
N VAL A 280 5.25 -2.66 15.53
CA VAL A 280 4.66 -2.77 16.87
C VAL A 280 4.58 -1.44 17.61
N LYS A 281 5.44 -0.47 17.30
CA LYS A 281 5.41 0.87 17.90
C LYS A 281 4.21 1.71 17.44
N HIS A 282 3.53 1.29 16.37
CA HIS A 282 2.44 2.05 15.73
C HIS A 282 1.07 1.36 15.88
N PHE A 283 1.02 0.31 16.67
CA PHE A 283 -0.16 -0.52 16.89
C PHE A 283 -1.15 0.04 17.92
N ASP A 284 -0.81 1.15 18.59
CA ASP A 284 -1.76 1.90 19.40
C ASP A 284 -2.68 2.74 18.50
N PHE A 285 -3.72 2.10 17.94
CA PHE A 285 -4.83 2.81 17.32
C PHE A 285 -5.66 3.47 18.43
N ASN A 286 -5.26 4.65 18.90
CA ASN A 286 -6.11 5.44 19.77
C ASN A 286 -7.27 6.00 18.93
N ILE A 287 -8.48 5.47 19.12
CA ILE A 287 -9.70 6.09 18.59
C ILE A 287 -9.97 7.31 19.48
N ASP A 288 -9.37 8.44 19.11
CA ASP A 288 -9.59 9.72 19.79
C ASP A 288 -11.10 10.04 19.78
N HIS A 289 -11.70 9.98 20.98
CA HIS A 289 -13.01 10.59 21.24
C HIS A 289 -12.86 12.10 21.20
N HIS A 290 -12.96 12.71 20.02
CA HIS A 290 -13.29 14.13 19.92
C HIS A 290 -14.80 14.31 20.14
N SER A 291 -15.19 14.27 21.41
CA SER A 291 -16.43 14.87 21.88
C SER A 291 -16.19 16.36 22.09
N ASP A 292 -16.38 17.17 21.04
CA ASP A 292 -16.43 18.62 21.20
C ASP A 292 -17.84 19.03 21.68
N SER A 293 -17.85 19.75 22.80
CA SER A 293 -18.99 20.48 23.36
C SER A 293 -19.24 21.78 22.62
#